data_AF-A0A8R2JL61-F1
#
_entry.id   AF-A0A8R2JL61-F1
#
_cell.length_a   1.000
_cell.length_b   1.000
_cell.length_c   1.000
_cell.angle_alpha   90.00
_cell.angle_beta   90.00
_cell.angle_gamma   90.00
#
_symmetry.space_group_name_H-M   'P 1'
#
loop_
_entity.id
_entity.type
_entity.pdbx_description
1 polymer ?
#
loop_
_entity_poly.entity_id
_entity_poly.type
_entity_poly.pdbx_seq_one_letter_code
_entity_poly.pdbx_strand_id
1 'polypeptide(L)'
;MQRIHAPQMYGMYLLHKAEMRLQANGGNDIEEVLYHVTAEFNAVESLISGLDWRRNKRGRFGCGISFGKDVDYCNFHANHKSTNKEWSRVIIVSTVLMNDTYVVTPKCSLIIPPDTADTTVSPNGHVFVKYNDFESYPFLMTQKPPTSLWEHGFMTHKPYRAVALGLSGWNL
;
A
#
# COMPACT_ATOMS: atom_id res chain seq x y z
N MET A 1 14.76 -3.84 -2.71
CA MET A 1 13.89 -4.97 -2.43
C MET A 1 14.28 -5.71 -1.15
N GLN A 2 13.49 -5.49 -0.10
CA GLN A 2 13.45 -6.27 1.13
C GLN A 2 12.16 -7.08 1.12
N ARG A 3 12.24 -8.39 1.37
CA ARG A 3 11.06 -9.24 1.56
C ARG A 3 10.50 -9.02 2.96
N ILE A 4 9.20 -8.91 3.05
CA ILE A 4 8.50 -8.75 4.32
C ILE A 4 8.10 -10.13 4.83
N HIS A 5 8.35 -10.37 6.11
CA HIS A 5 8.00 -11.61 6.77
C HIS A 5 7.18 -11.31 8.03
N ALA A 6 5.85 -11.28 7.88
CA ALA A 6 4.91 -11.00 8.96
C ALA A 6 3.88 -12.14 9.05
N PRO A 7 4.23 -13.30 9.66
CA PRO A 7 3.42 -14.51 9.58
C PRO A 7 2.05 -14.36 10.25
N GLN A 8 1.94 -13.55 11.31
CA GLN A 8 0.65 -13.25 11.96
C GLN A 8 -0.28 -12.50 11.00
N MET A 9 0.24 -11.45 10.36
CA MET A 9 -0.52 -10.67 9.37
C MET A 9 -0.89 -11.52 8.16
N TYR A 10 0.03 -12.38 7.71
CA TYR A 10 -0.23 -13.31 6.61
C TYR A 10 -1.32 -14.32 6.96
N GLY A 11 -1.30 -14.86 8.19
CA GLY A 11 -2.36 -15.75 8.68
C GLY A 11 -3.73 -15.07 8.68
N MET A 12 -3.81 -13.85 9.22
CA MET A 12 -5.05 -13.07 9.23
C MET A 12 -5.55 -12.72 7.83
N TYR A 13 -4.64 -12.36 6.93
CA TYR A 13 -4.94 -12.13 5.52
C TYR A 13 -5.55 -13.37 4.85
N LEU A 14 -4.97 -14.56 5.07
CA LEU A 14 -5.46 -15.81 4.52
C LEU A 14 -6.85 -16.19 5.07
N LEU A 15 -7.09 -15.95 6.36
CA LEU A 15 -8.41 -16.16 6.97
C LEU A 15 -9.45 -15.25 6.32
N HIS A 16 -9.16 -13.95 6.20
CA HIS A 16 -10.10 -13.00 5.62
C HIS A 16 -10.37 -13.27 4.13
N LYS A 17 -9.33 -13.67 3.39
CA LYS A 17 -9.47 -14.15 2.01
C LYS A 17 -10.44 -15.33 1.89
N ALA A 18 -10.36 -16.30 2.82
CA ALA A 18 -11.27 -17.43 2.83
C ALA A 18 -12.72 -17.02 3.14
N GLU A 19 -12.92 -16.09 4.10
CA GLU A 19 -14.23 -15.53 4.43
C GLU A 19 -14.87 -14.83 3.23
N MET A 20 -14.12 -13.94 2.56
CA MET A 20 -14.60 -13.22 1.38
C MET A 20 -14.96 -14.19 0.23
N ARG A 21 -14.16 -15.24 0.02
CA ARG A 21 -14.46 -16.28 -0.99
C ARG A 21 -15.75 -17.03 -0.68
N LEU A 22 -16.03 -17.33 0.60
CA LEU A 22 -17.27 -17.98 1.00
C LEU A 22 -18.49 -17.07 0.77
N GLN A 23 -18.38 -15.78 1.08
CA GLN A 23 -19.43 -14.78 0.83
C GLN A 23 -19.73 -14.62 -0.66
N ALA A 24 -18.72 -14.73 -1.51
CA ALA A 24 -18.85 -14.69 -2.96
C ALA A 24 -19.28 -16.05 -3.59
N ASN A 25 -19.79 -17.01 -2.81
CA ASN A 25 -20.15 -18.37 -3.26
C ASN A 25 -19.01 -19.10 -4.01
N GLY A 26 -17.76 -18.89 -3.59
CA GLY A 26 -16.59 -19.48 -4.25
C GLY A 26 -16.20 -18.80 -5.57
N GLY A 27 -16.55 -17.51 -5.72
CA GLY A 27 -16.22 -16.68 -6.87
C GLY A 27 -14.71 -16.60 -7.21
N ASN A 28 -14.41 -15.85 -8.28
CA ASN A 28 -13.07 -15.72 -8.86
C ASN A 28 -11.99 -15.24 -7.88
N ASP A 29 -10.74 -15.27 -8.32
CA ASP A 29 -9.62 -14.78 -7.52
C ASP A 29 -9.82 -13.31 -7.15
N ILE A 30 -10.00 -13.06 -5.86
CA ILE A 30 -10.25 -11.75 -5.27
C ILE A 30 -8.93 -11.02 -4.97
N GLU A 31 -7.82 -11.36 -5.61
CA GLU A 31 -6.50 -10.79 -5.31
C GLU A 31 -5.96 -9.92 -6.44
N GLU A 32 -5.53 -8.71 -6.11
CA GLU A 32 -4.74 -7.86 -7.00
C GLU A 32 -3.37 -7.53 -6.37
N VAL A 33 -2.33 -7.45 -7.19
CA VAL A 33 -1.03 -6.92 -6.78
C VAL A 33 -1.02 -5.42 -7.00
N LEU A 34 -0.92 -4.65 -5.92
CA LEU A 34 -0.98 -3.19 -5.97
C LEU A 34 0.17 -2.52 -5.20
N TYR A 35 0.39 -1.25 -5.48
CA TYR A 35 1.46 -0.44 -4.92
C TYR A 35 0.95 0.58 -3.92
N HIS A 36 1.60 0.66 -2.77
CA HIS A 36 1.43 1.72 -1.78
C HIS A 36 2.75 2.50 -1.64
N VAL A 37 2.70 3.82 -1.82
CA VAL A 37 3.89 4.68 -1.68
C VAL A 37 3.75 5.55 -0.46
N THR A 38 4.73 5.46 0.43
CA THR A 38 4.77 6.21 1.69
C THR A 38 6.20 6.58 2.07
N ALA A 39 6.35 7.37 3.13
CA ALA A 39 7.66 7.65 3.71
C ALA A 39 8.21 6.42 4.43
N GLU A 40 9.52 6.21 4.43
CA GLU A 40 10.17 5.03 5.00
C GLU A 40 9.80 4.78 6.46
N PHE A 41 9.76 5.83 7.29
CA PHE A 41 9.39 5.69 8.71
C PHE A 41 7.96 5.17 8.88
N ASN A 42 7.00 5.65 8.07
CA ASN A 42 5.62 5.14 8.09
C ASN A 42 5.56 3.69 7.63
N ALA A 43 6.40 3.30 6.66
CA ALA A 43 6.45 1.93 6.17
C ALA A 43 6.98 0.98 7.24
N VAL A 44 8.09 1.31 7.90
CA VAL A 44 8.64 0.48 8.99
C VAL A 44 7.58 0.25 10.07
N GLU A 45 6.90 1.30 10.50
CA GLU A 45 5.80 1.18 11.47
C GLU A 45 4.65 0.31 10.94
N SER A 46 4.21 0.54 9.70
CA SER A 46 3.13 -0.25 9.06
C SER A 46 3.48 -1.73 8.87
N LEU A 47 4.76 -2.05 8.69
CA LEU A 47 5.21 -3.44 8.55
C LEU A 47 5.25 -4.17 9.89
N ILE A 48 5.39 -3.45 11.00
CA ILE A 48 5.37 -4.00 12.36
C ILE A 48 3.94 -4.16 12.85
N SER A 49 3.10 -3.12 12.71
CA SER A 49 1.76 -3.08 13.31
C SER A 49 0.61 -3.34 12.33
N GLY A 50 0.89 -3.51 11.03
CA GLY A 50 -0.13 -3.46 9.98
C GLY A 50 -0.30 -2.05 9.43
N LEU A 51 -0.74 -1.95 8.17
CA LEU A 51 -1.10 -0.68 7.56
C LEU A 51 -2.33 -0.14 8.32
N ASP A 52 -2.13 0.88 9.16
CA ASP A 52 -3.20 1.47 9.97
C ASP A 52 -3.83 2.66 9.25
N TRP A 53 -4.98 2.42 8.62
CA TRP A 53 -5.74 3.46 7.94
C TRP A 53 -6.24 4.55 8.88
N ARG A 54 -6.39 4.28 10.19
CA ARG A 54 -6.92 5.23 11.18
C ARG A 54 -6.01 6.44 11.35
N ARG A 55 -4.76 6.33 10.92
CA ARG A 55 -3.77 7.42 10.94
C ARG A 55 -3.82 8.29 9.68
N ASN A 56 -4.57 7.89 8.64
CA ASN A 56 -4.70 8.65 7.41
C ASN A 56 -5.64 9.83 7.57
N LYS A 57 -5.06 11.03 7.63
CA LYS A 57 -5.80 12.31 7.61
C LYS A 57 -6.27 12.71 6.21
N ARG A 58 -5.90 11.96 5.18
CA ARG A 58 -6.20 12.26 3.77
C ARG A 58 -7.23 11.26 3.26
N GLY A 59 -8.37 11.77 2.82
CA GLY A 59 -9.43 10.96 2.22
C GLY A 59 -9.97 11.58 0.94
N ARG A 60 -9.14 11.71 -0.11
CA ARG A 60 -9.64 12.21 -1.40
C ARG A 60 -10.66 11.26 -2.02
N PHE A 61 -10.46 9.96 -1.83
CA PHE A 61 -11.30 8.88 -2.34
C PHE A 61 -11.76 7.94 -1.22
N GLY A 62 -11.65 8.37 0.04
CA GLY A 62 -11.83 7.54 1.23
C GLY A 62 -10.68 7.67 2.22
N CYS A 63 -11.00 7.66 3.51
CA CYS A 63 -10.06 7.72 4.63
C CYS A 63 -9.43 6.36 4.96
N GLY A 64 -9.31 5.48 3.97
CA GLY A 64 -8.67 4.17 4.10
C GLY A 64 -7.20 4.18 3.67
N ILE A 65 -6.69 3.01 3.28
CA ILE A 65 -5.34 2.82 2.73
C ILE A 65 -5.41 2.87 1.22
N SER A 66 -4.69 3.82 0.62
CA SER A 66 -4.68 3.98 -0.84
C SER A 66 -3.62 3.10 -1.50
N PHE A 67 -4.04 2.34 -2.49
CA PHE A 67 -3.23 1.54 -3.39
C PHE A 67 -3.42 2.00 -4.83
N GLY A 68 -2.52 1.62 -5.73
CA GLY A 68 -2.69 1.85 -7.17
C GLY A 68 -1.95 0.82 -8.02
N LYS A 69 -2.34 0.75 -9.30
CA LYS A 69 -1.77 -0.16 -10.30
C LYS A 69 -0.47 0.35 -10.94
N ASP A 70 -0.23 1.66 -10.85
CA ASP A 70 0.94 2.31 -11.45
C ASP A 70 1.81 2.93 -10.36
N VAL A 71 3.06 2.47 -10.27
CA VAL A 71 4.01 2.92 -9.25
C VAL A 71 4.43 4.39 -9.41
N ASP A 72 4.54 4.87 -10.64
CA ASP A 72 4.92 6.25 -10.93
C ASP A 72 3.75 7.19 -10.59
N TYR A 73 2.50 6.79 -10.85
CA TYR A 73 1.29 7.49 -10.40
C TYR A 73 1.20 7.55 -8.88
N CYS A 74 1.34 6.41 -8.19
CA CYS A 74 1.33 6.36 -6.73
C CYS A 74 2.41 7.26 -6.11
N ASN A 75 3.62 7.25 -6.70
CA ASN A 75 4.70 8.10 -6.24
C ASN A 75 4.43 9.58 -6.51
N PHE A 76 3.91 9.94 -7.68
CA PHE A 76 3.57 11.34 -7.99
C PHE A 76 2.54 11.91 -7.01
N HIS A 77 1.55 11.11 -6.59
CA HIS A 77 0.48 11.55 -5.69
C HIS A 77 0.75 11.31 -4.19
N ALA A 78 1.87 10.67 -3.83
CA ALA A 78 2.26 10.47 -2.44
C ALA A 78 2.49 11.81 -1.70
N ASN A 79 2.29 11.81 -0.38
CA ASN A 79 2.28 13.04 0.42
C ASN A 79 3.61 13.85 0.34
N HIS A 80 3.58 14.98 -0.35
CA HIS A 80 4.70 15.93 -0.42
C HIS A 80 4.99 16.67 0.90
N LYS A 81 4.02 16.77 1.83
CA LYS A 81 4.20 17.50 3.10
C LYS A 81 4.85 16.68 4.21
N SER A 82 4.77 15.33 4.17
CA SER A 82 5.58 14.48 5.05
C SER A 82 7.01 14.32 4.56
N THR A 83 7.33 14.91 3.40
CA THR A 83 8.68 14.93 2.79
C THR A 83 9.27 16.33 2.89
N ASN A 84 9.17 16.93 4.09
CA ASN A 84 9.97 18.11 4.44
C ASN A 84 11.45 17.71 4.44
N LYS A 85 12.07 17.79 3.26
CA LYS A 85 13.49 17.50 2.99
C LYS A 85 13.87 16.02 3.14
N GLU A 86 14.47 15.50 2.07
CA GLU A 86 15.23 14.24 1.98
C GLU A 86 14.49 12.88 1.87
N TRP A 87 14.35 12.47 0.61
CA TRP A 87 14.87 11.21 0.02
C TRP A 87 14.42 9.81 0.44
N SER A 88 13.64 9.56 1.49
CA SER A 88 13.25 8.18 1.82
C SER A 88 11.78 7.87 1.56
N ARG A 89 11.41 7.83 0.28
CA ARG A 89 10.14 7.20 -0.14
C ARG A 89 10.38 5.72 -0.39
N VAL A 90 9.44 4.91 0.08
CA VAL A 90 9.41 3.49 -0.25
C VAL A 90 8.16 3.14 -1.02
N ILE A 91 8.32 2.13 -1.86
CA ILE A 91 7.23 1.45 -2.55
C ILE A 91 7.03 0.13 -1.81
N ILE A 92 5.83 -0.05 -1.27
CA ILE A 92 5.35 -1.31 -0.73
C ILE A 92 4.53 -1.98 -1.83
N VAL A 93 4.86 -3.24 -2.13
CA VAL A 93 4.07 -4.10 -3.01
C VAL A 93 3.27 -5.04 -2.12
N SER A 94 1.96 -5.03 -2.32
CA SER A 94 1.02 -5.80 -1.54
C SER A 94 0.13 -6.64 -2.45
N THR A 95 -0.26 -7.81 -1.96
CA THR A 95 -1.48 -8.45 -2.44
C THR A 95 -2.65 -7.83 -1.70
N VAL A 96 -3.70 -7.45 -2.43
CA VAL A 96 -4.86 -6.74 -1.91
C VAL A 96 -6.11 -7.51 -2.29
N LEU A 97 -7.00 -7.72 -1.31
CA LEU A 97 -8.29 -8.36 -1.52
C LEU A 97 -9.28 -7.37 -2.15
N MET A 98 -9.93 -7.80 -3.23
CA MET A 98 -10.79 -7.03 -4.11
C MET A 98 -12.02 -7.87 -4.44
N ASN A 99 -13.21 -7.48 -3.95
CA ASN A 99 -14.46 -8.16 -4.29
C ASN A 99 -15.45 -7.22 -5.00
N ASP A 100 -16.13 -6.36 -4.26
CA ASP A 100 -17.08 -5.39 -4.77
C ASP A 100 -16.51 -3.96 -4.64
N THR A 101 -16.69 -3.18 -5.70
CA THR A 101 -16.03 -1.88 -5.85
C THR A 101 -17.04 -0.77 -6.03
N TYR A 102 -16.80 0.36 -5.37
CA TYR A 102 -17.63 1.55 -5.49
C TYR A 102 -16.81 2.74 -6.04
N VAL A 103 -17.19 3.26 -7.19
CA VAL A 103 -16.54 4.44 -7.78
C VAL A 103 -17.00 5.70 -7.05
N VAL A 104 -16.08 6.38 -6.37
CA VAL A 104 -16.39 7.58 -5.58
C VAL A 104 -16.12 8.86 -6.36
N THR A 105 -16.80 9.96 -5.99
CA THR A 105 -16.42 11.29 -6.43
C THR A 105 -15.20 11.81 -5.63
N PRO A 106 -14.37 12.72 -6.18
CA PRO A 106 -13.26 13.30 -5.42
C PRO A 106 -13.75 14.11 -4.21
N LYS A 107 -12.97 14.11 -3.12
CA LYS A 107 -13.29 14.71 -1.81
C LYS A 107 -14.33 13.93 -1.01
N CYS A 108 -14.36 12.61 -1.21
CA CYS A 108 -15.20 11.70 -0.44
C CYS A 108 -14.44 11.22 0.80
N SER A 109 -14.80 11.73 1.99
CA SER A 109 -14.17 11.35 3.27
C SER A 109 -14.84 10.14 3.92
N LEU A 110 -15.24 9.15 3.12
CA LEU A 110 -15.81 7.90 3.60
C LEU A 110 -14.80 7.20 4.52
N ILE A 111 -15.28 6.66 5.63
CA ILE A 111 -14.50 5.77 6.51
C ILE A 111 -14.86 4.29 6.30
N ILE A 112 -15.93 4.03 5.55
CA ILE A 112 -16.43 2.71 5.14
C ILE A 112 -17.01 2.89 3.72
N PRO A 113 -16.84 1.95 2.78
CA PRO A 113 -17.48 2.03 1.47
C PRO A 113 -19.02 2.00 1.59
N PRO A 114 -19.76 2.51 0.60
CA PRO A 114 -21.21 2.37 0.56
C PRO A 114 -21.63 0.93 0.23
N ASP A 115 -22.87 0.60 0.58
CA ASP A 115 -23.54 -0.66 0.23
C ASP A 115 -22.74 -1.90 0.62
N THR A 116 -22.57 -2.84 -0.33
CA THR A 116 -21.82 -4.10 -0.17
C THR A 116 -20.36 -4.00 -0.59
N ALA A 117 -19.90 -2.81 -1.01
CA ALA A 117 -18.54 -2.66 -1.49
C ALA A 117 -17.54 -2.82 -0.35
N ASP A 118 -16.40 -3.46 -0.64
CA ASP A 118 -15.24 -3.52 0.26
C ASP A 118 -14.14 -2.54 -0.16
N THR A 119 -14.21 -2.02 -1.39
CA THR A 119 -13.19 -1.14 -1.95
C THR A 119 -13.83 0.07 -2.61
N THR A 120 -13.29 1.26 -2.37
CA THR A 120 -13.63 2.42 -3.20
C THR A 120 -12.57 2.68 -4.26
N VAL A 121 -13.00 3.15 -5.42
CA VAL A 121 -12.15 3.37 -6.59
C VAL A 121 -12.27 4.82 -7.04
N SER A 122 -11.14 5.45 -7.34
CA SER A 122 -11.12 6.80 -7.94
C SER A 122 -11.83 6.82 -9.30
N PRO A 123 -12.42 7.95 -9.74
CA PRO A 123 -13.11 8.04 -11.03
C PRO A 123 -12.27 7.66 -12.25
N ASN A 124 -10.94 7.83 -12.16
CA ASN A 124 -10.01 7.48 -13.23
C ASN A 124 -9.45 6.06 -13.10
N GLY A 125 -9.93 5.25 -12.16
CA GLY A 125 -9.54 3.83 -12.00
C GLY A 125 -8.11 3.59 -11.48
N HIS A 126 -7.40 4.63 -11.04
CA HIS A 126 -5.99 4.50 -10.65
C HIS A 126 -5.75 4.27 -9.16
N VAL A 127 -6.69 4.66 -8.30
CA VAL A 127 -6.58 4.53 -6.83
C VAL A 127 -7.67 3.63 -6.30
N PHE A 128 -7.26 2.69 -5.46
CA PHE A 128 -8.12 1.74 -4.74
C PHE A 128 -7.94 1.99 -3.25
N VAL A 129 -9.02 2.11 -2.49
CA VAL A 129 -8.96 2.39 -1.05
C VAL A 129 -9.60 1.26 -0.27
N LYS A 130 -8.83 0.69 0.66
CA LYS A 130 -9.25 -0.37 1.59
C LYS A 130 -9.44 0.17 2.99
N TYR A 131 -10.41 -0.37 3.71
CA TYR A 131 -10.91 0.21 4.97
C TYR A 131 -10.83 -0.75 6.15
N ASN A 132 -10.64 -2.04 5.91
CA ASN A 132 -10.49 -3.01 6.98
C ASN A 132 -9.04 -3.48 7.12
N ASP A 133 -8.73 -3.90 8.33
CA ASP A 133 -7.45 -4.54 8.61
C ASP A 133 -7.41 -5.90 7.86
N PHE A 134 -6.21 -6.33 7.46
CA PHE A 134 -5.96 -7.63 6.80
C PHE A 134 -6.58 -7.83 5.41
N GLU A 135 -7.17 -6.81 4.80
CA GLU A 135 -7.54 -6.82 3.38
C GLU A 135 -6.35 -6.66 2.44
N SER A 136 -5.14 -6.51 2.98
CA SER A 136 -3.91 -6.49 2.20
C SER A 136 -2.75 -7.11 2.98
N TYR A 137 -1.83 -7.72 2.25
CA TYR A 137 -0.60 -8.25 2.79
C TYR A 137 0.61 -7.68 2.03
N PRO A 138 1.47 -6.88 2.68
CA PRO A 138 2.68 -6.37 2.06
C PRO A 138 3.76 -7.47 2.04
N PHE A 139 4.27 -7.81 0.86
CA PHE A 139 5.27 -8.88 0.71
C PHE A 139 6.65 -8.38 0.26
N LEU A 140 6.71 -7.17 -0.32
CA LEU A 140 7.95 -6.54 -0.78
C LEU A 140 7.99 -5.05 -0.44
N MET A 141 9.15 -4.55 -0.03
CA MET A 141 9.44 -3.12 0.11
C MET A 141 10.69 -2.74 -0.68
N THR A 142 10.68 -1.59 -1.35
CA THR A 142 11.87 -1.06 -2.02
C THR A 142 11.96 0.44 -1.88
N GLN A 143 13.16 0.94 -1.59
CA GLN A 143 13.45 2.38 -1.65
C GLN A 143 13.53 2.82 -3.11
N LYS A 144 13.06 4.03 -3.41
CA LYS A 144 13.38 4.70 -4.67
C LYS A 144 14.73 5.40 -4.50
N PRO A 145 15.71 5.26 -5.42
CA PRO A 145 16.94 6.04 -5.32
C PRO A 145 16.63 7.54 -5.39
N PRO A 146 17.40 8.39 -4.69
CA PRO A 146 17.22 9.83 -4.71
C PRO A 146 17.27 10.38 -6.14
N THR A 147 16.30 11.22 -6.47
CA THR A 147 16.10 11.84 -7.78
C THR A 147 17.35 12.57 -8.31
N SER A 148 18.24 13.05 -7.42
CA SER A 148 19.47 13.76 -7.76
C SER A 148 20.49 12.93 -8.56
N LEU A 149 20.42 11.60 -8.52
CA LEU A 149 21.30 10.74 -9.32
C LEU A 149 20.90 10.69 -10.81
N TRP A 150 19.67 11.10 -11.15
CA TRP A 150 19.15 11.11 -12.52
C TRP A 150 19.42 12.44 -13.23
N GLU A 151 19.37 13.56 -12.52
CA GLU A 151 19.67 14.89 -13.06
C GLU A 151 21.13 15.01 -13.53
N HIS A 152 22.02 14.14 -13.03
CA HIS A 152 23.44 14.09 -13.41
C HIS A 152 23.82 12.90 -14.30
N GLY A 153 22.86 12.14 -14.85
CA GLY A 153 23.13 11.16 -15.92
C GLY A 153 23.89 9.89 -15.53
N PHE A 154 23.94 9.53 -14.24
CA PHE A 154 24.75 8.39 -13.75
C PHE A 154 24.12 6.99 -13.97
N MET A 155 22.87 6.88 -14.41
CA MET A 155 22.20 5.58 -14.61
C MET A 155 21.30 5.57 -15.86
N THR A 156 21.48 4.57 -16.74
CA THR A 156 20.76 4.40 -18.01
C THR A 156 19.61 3.37 -17.95
N HIS A 157 19.46 2.63 -16.85
CA HIS A 157 18.34 1.71 -16.61
C HIS A 157 17.89 1.74 -15.13
N LYS A 158 16.59 1.65 -14.84
CA LYS A 158 15.97 1.72 -13.48
C LYS A 158 16.37 0.50 -12.61
N PRO A 159 17.27 0.59 -11.61
CA PRO A 159 17.51 -0.50 -10.68
C PRO A 159 16.88 -0.15 -9.32
N TYR A 160 15.80 -0.82 -8.96
CA TYR A 160 15.27 -0.76 -7.60
C TYR A 160 16.32 -1.34 -6.63
N ARG A 161 16.93 -0.52 -5.74
CA ARG A 161 17.94 -1.01 -4.80
C ARG A 161 17.30 -1.76 -3.63
N ALA A 162 17.88 -2.89 -3.25
CA ALA A 162 17.67 -3.51 -1.94
C ALA A 162 18.57 -2.83 -0.92
N VAL A 163 17.95 -2.18 0.05
CA VAL A 163 18.62 -1.75 1.26
C VAL A 163 18.20 -2.73 2.34
N ALA A 164 19.17 -3.45 2.88
CA ALA A 164 19.01 -4.21 4.11
C ALA A 164 19.04 -3.19 5.25
N LEU A 165 17.91 -2.96 5.92
CA LEU A 165 17.93 -2.26 7.20
C LEU A 165 18.57 -3.21 8.22
N GLY A 166 19.77 -2.85 8.66
CA GLY A 166 20.44 -3.53 9.76
C GLY A 166 19.63 -3.36 11.04
N LEU A 167 18.81 -4.36 11.38
CA LEU A 167 18.30 -4.53 12.73
C LEU A 167 19.44 -5.09 13.58
N SER A 168 20.38 -4.23 13.98
CA SER A 168 21.31 -4.55 15.04
C SER A 168 20.60 -4.35 16.39
N GLY A 169 20.41 -5.44 17.12
CA GLY A 169 20.33 -5.39 18.57
C GLY A 169 19.00 -5.79 19.18
N TRP A 170 18.71 -7.08 19.20
CA TRP A 170 18.08 -7.74 20.36
C TRP A 170 18.74 -9.11 20.51
N ASN A 171 19.69 -9.20 21.43
CA ASN A 171 20.17 -10.47 21.95
C ASN A 171 19.11 -11.03 22.91
N LEU A 172 18.92 -12.35 22.78
CA LEU A 172 18.27 -13.33 23.67
C LEU A 172 17.76 -12.84 25.03
#